data_AF-A0A8T8HS58-F1
#
_entry.id   AF-A0A8T8HS58-F1
#
_cell.length_a   1.000
_cell.length_b   1.000
_cell.length_c   1.000
_cell.angle_alpha   90.00
_cell.angle_beta   90.00
_cell.angle_gamma   90.00
#
_symmetry.space_group_name_H-M   'P 1'
#
loop_
_entity.id
_entity.type
_entity.pdbx_description
1 polymer ?
#
loop_
_entity_poly.entity_id
_entity_poly.type
_entity_poly.pdbx_seq_one_letter_code
_entity_poly.pdbx_strand_id
1 'polypeptide(L)' 'HFLVNGHKVNIPSYRVSKFDIIDVKPKSLPTLPFEAARASFGDRPIPAWLQVVQSNLRVLVHQLPE' A
#
# COMPACT_ATOMS: atom_id res chain seq x y z
N HIS A 1 1.44 9.54 -5.09
CA HIS A 1 1.88 8.24 -5.64
C HIS A 1 0.86 7.13 -5.39
N PHE A 2 -0.06 7.30 -4.46
CA PHE A 2 -1.02 6.28 -4.08
C PHE A 2 -2.39 6.50 -4.74
N LEU A 3 -3.10 5.39 -4.90
CA LEU A 3 -4.51 5.30 -5.27
C LEU A 3 -5.20 4.56 -4.12
N VAL A 4 -6.30 5.09 -3.59
CA VAL A 4 -7.16 4.37 -2.64
C VAL A 4 -8.45 4.06 -3.39
N ASN A 5 -8.79 2.78 -3.51
CA ASN A 5 -9.94 2.29 -4.27
C ASN A 5 -9.98 2.86 -5.71
N GLY A 6 -8.81 2.97 -6.35
CA GLY A 6 -8.65 3.52 -7.70
C GLY A 6 -8.60 5.05 -7.81
N HIS A 7 -8.91 5.78 -6.73
CA HIS A 7 -8.88 7.25 -6.72
C HIS A 7 -7.54 7.79 -6.22
N LYS A 8 -7.02 8.82 -6.88
CA LYS A 8 -5.77 9.48 -6.46
C LYS A 8 -5.96 10.16 -5.10
N VAL A 9 -5.19 9.73 -4.11
CA VAL A 9 -5.12 10.37 -2.79
C VAL A 9 -3.73 10.96 -2.58
N ASN A 10 -3.70 12.25 -2.23
CA ASN A 10 -2.49 13.02 -1.92
C ASN A 10 -2.55 13.69 -0.55
N ILE A 11 -3.47 13.24 0.32
CA ILE A 11 -3.66 13.75 1.67
C ILE A 11 -2.96 12.78 2.63
N PRO A 12 -1.87 13.18 3.31
CA PRO A 12 -1.14 12.29 4.21
C PRO A 12 -1.96 11.89 5.46
N SER A 13 -2.96 12.70 5.84
CA SER A 13 -3.89 12.43 6.93
C SER A 13 -5.15 11.65 6.51
N TYR A 14 -5.17 11.08 5.30
CA TYR A 14 -6.30 10.27 4.85
C TYR A 14 -6.51 9.07 5.78
N ARG A 15 -7.71 8.95 6.36
CA ARG A 15 -8.08 7.84 7.24
C ARG A 15 -8.54 6.66 6.39
N VAL A 16 -7.76 5.59 6.42
CA VAL A 16 -8.12 4.31 5.80
C VAL A 16 -9.24 3.63 6.58
N SER A 17 -10.14 2.99 5.85
CA SER A 17 -11.27 2.24 6.38
C SER A 17 -11.07 0.75 6.16
N LYS A 18 -11.91 -0.05 6.83
CA LYS A 18 -11.97 -1.49 6.61
C LYS A 18 -12.27 -1.78 5.14
N PHE A 19 -11.57 -2.76 4.57
CA PHE A 19 -11.67 -3.21 3.17
C PHE A 19 -11.15 -2.23 2.12
N ASP A 20 -10.42 -1.18 2.52
CA ASP A 20 -9.74 -0.33 1.55
C ASP A 20 -8.64 -1.08 0.80
N ILE A 21 -8.56 -0.80 -0.50
CA ILE A 21 -7.51 -1.26 -1.40
C ILE A 21 -6.61 -0.07 -1.72
N ILE A 22 -5.36 -0.14 -1.27
CA ILE A 22 -4.36 0.90 -1.51
C ILE A 22 -3.40 0.38 -2.57
N ASP A 23 -3.31 1.09 -3.69
CA ASP A 23 -2.44 0.79 -4.81
C ASP A 23 -1.39 1.87 -5.00
N VAL A 24 -0.25 1.49 -5.58
CA VAL A 24 0.71 2.45 -6.13
C VAL A 24 0.27 2.79 -7.55
N LYS A 25 0.21 4.08 -7.87
CA LYS A 25 -0.11 4.55 -9.23
C LYS A 25 0.87 3.91 -10.23
N PRO A 26 0.42 3.38 -11.38
CA PRO A 26 1.30 2.70 -12.35
C PRO A 26 2.52 3.51 -12.77
N LYS A 27 2.35 4.83 -12.97
CA LYS A 27 3.45 5.75 -13.30
C LYS A 27 4.51 5.91 -12.21
N SER A 28 4.20 5.53 -10.98
CA SER A 28 5.08 5.63 -9.81
C SER A 28 5.75 4.30 -9.47
N LEU A 29 5.20 3.19 -9.94
CA LEU A 29 5.74 1.84 -9.71
C LEU A 29 7.22 1.68 -10.14
N PRO A 30 7.69 2.21 -11.30
CA PRO A 30 9.08 2.04 -11.74
C PRO A 30 10.03 3.10 -11.16
N THR A 31 9.64 3.81 -10.10
CA THR A 31 10.55 4.78 -9.48
C THR A 31 11.41 4.10 -8.43
N LEU A 32 12.68 4.48 -8.34
CA LEU A 32 13.68 3.93 -7.42
C LEU A 32 13.18 3.68 -5.99
N PRO A 33 12.37 4.55 -5.35
CA PRO A 33 11.90 4.30 -3.99
C PRO A 33 11.00 3.06 -3.89
N PHE A 34 10.15 2.81 -4.89
CA PHE A 34 9.26 1.65 -4.90
C PHE A 34 9.98 0.37 -5.32
N GLU A 35 11.03 0.47 -6.15
CA GLU A 35 11.92 -0.66 -6.44
C GLU A 35 12.69 -1.09 -5.19
N ALA A 36 13.26 -0.13 -4.46
CA ALA A 36 13.93 -0.39 -3.18
C ALA A 36 12.98 -1.02 -2.16
N ALA A 37 11.73 -0.53 -2.06
CA ALA A 37 10.71 -1.10 -1.17
C ALA A 37 10.31 -2.54 -1.54
N ARG A 38 10.36 -2.92 -2.82
CA ARG A 38 10.14 -4.32 -3.25
C ARG A 38 11.31 -5.21 -2.85
N ALA A 39 12.53 -4.69 -2.90
CA ALA A 39 13.74 -5.42 -2.54
C ALA A 39 13.85 -5.67 -1.03
N SER A 40 13.40 -4.72 -0.19
CA SER A 40 13.35 -4.85 1.28
C SER A 40 12.05 -5.47 1.81
N PHE A 41 11.19 -6.00 0.92
CA PHE A 41 9.95 -6.63 1.33
C PHE A 41 10.23 -7.88 2.16
N GLY A 42 9.75 -7.91 3.40
CA GLY A 42 9.98 -9.02 4.35
C GLY A 42 10.92 -8.68 5.50
N ASP A 43 11.63 -7.54 5.45
CA ASP A 43 12.51 -7.09 6.54
C ASP A 43 11.76 -6.87 7.86
N ARG A 44 10.46 -6.53 7.79
CA ARG A 44 9.57 -6.34 8.94
C ARG A 44 8.32 -7.19 8.79
N PRO A 45 7.82 -7.79 9.89
CA PRO A 45 6.57 -8.51 9.86
C PRO A 45 5.41 -7.55 9.56
N ILE A 46 4.48 -8.01 8.73
CA ILE A 46 3.25 -7.29 8.38
C ILE A 46 2.21 -7.64 9.45
N PRO A 47 1.54 -6.64 10.08
CA PRO A 47 0.51 -6.92 11.08
C PRO A 47 -0.72 -7.57 10.43
N ALA A 48 -1.45 -8.38 11.20
CA ALA A 48 -2.55 -9.22 10.69
C ALA A 48 -3.71 -8.43 10.03
N TRP A 49 -3.87 -7.15 10.35
CA TRP A 49 -4.91 -6.29 9.76
C TRP A 49 -4.55 -5.77 8.36
N LEU A 50 -3.31 -6.02 7.90
CA LEU A 50 -2.81 -5.68 6.57
C LEU A 50 -2.38 -6.93 5.81
N GLN A 51 -2.64 -6.91 4.50
CA GLN A 51 -2.04 -7.85 3.57
C GLN A 51 -1.39 -7.07 2.43
N VAL A 52 -0.19 -7.48 2.01
CA VAL A 52 0.54 -6.87 0.90
C VAL A 52 0.74 -7.87 -0.21
N VAL A 53 0.37 -7.47 -1.43
CA VAL A 53 0.61 -8.23 -2.66
C VAL A 53 1.85 -7.64 -3.34
N GLN A 54 2.97 -8.37 -3.27
CA GLN A 54 4.29 -7.86 -3.67
C GLN A 54 4.41 -7.53 -5.17
N SER A 55 3.62 -8.18 -6.03
CA SER A 55 3.73 -8.01 -7.49
C SER A 55 3.43 -6.58 -7.96
N ASN A 56 2.47 -5.92 -7.31
CA ASN A 56 2.01 -4.57 -7.63
C ASN A 56 2.07 -3.60 -6.44
N LEU A 57 2.65 -4.03 -5.31
CA LEU A 57 2.67 -3.29 -4.05
C LEU A 57 1.26 -2.87 -3.57
N ARG A 58 0.26 -3.72 -3.84
CA ARG A 58 -1.11 -3.49 -3.37
C ARG A 58 -1.20 -3.85 -1.90
N VAL A 59 -1.81 -2.97 -1.12
CA VAL A 59 -2.11 -3.18 0.29
C VAL A 59 -3.62 -3.34 0.45
N LEU A 60 -4.03 -4.39 1.16
CA LEU A 60 -5.41 -4.67 1.53
C LEU A 60 -5.56 -4.46 3.04
N VAL A 61 -6.57 -3.67 3.42
CA VAL A 61 -6.92 -3.44 4.82
C VAL A 61 -8.05 -4.38 5.21
N HIS A 62 -7.77 -5.39 6.03
CA HIS A 62 -8.80 -6.35 6.45
C HIS A 62 -9.70 -5.82 7.55
N GLN A 63 -9.11 -5.08 8.49
CA GLN A 63 -9.78 -4.50 9.66
C GLN A 63 -8.99 -3.31 10.19
N LEU A 64 -9.60 -2.55 11.09
CA LEU A 64 -8.88 -1.52 11.85
C LEU A 64 -8.05 -2.21 12.94
N PRO A 65 -6.85 -1.68 13.27
CA PRO A 65 -6.12 -2.12 14.44
C PRO A 65 -6.95 -1.85 15.71
N GLU A 66 -6.88 -2.77 16.66
CA GLU A 66 -7.38 -2.57 18.03
C GLU A 66 -6.43 -1.67 18.85
#